data_AF-A0A2G7LU61-F1
#
_entry.id   AF-A0A2G7LU61-F1
#
_cell.length_a   1.000
_cell.length_b   1.000
_cell.length_c   1.000
_cell.angle_alpha   90.00
_cell.angle_beta   90.00
_cell.angle_gamma   90.00
#
_symmetry.space_group_name_H-M   'P 1'
#
loop_
_entity.id
_entity.type
_entity.pdbx_description
1 polymer ?
#
loop_
_entity_poly.entity_id
_entity_poly.type
_entity_poly.pdbx_seq_one_letter_code
_entity_poly.pdbx_strand_id
1 'polypeptide(L)'
;MSNIPEGLSSTVGLQRNKYSRSRIILLWLGVLIISALAALGGYLFLEQLPDEMAAAIGAFAGGGIIAMICSTMMPEAFEEGGPVVGFIASMGLLVSLLLDL
;
A
#
# COMPACT_ATOMS: atom_id res chain seq x y z
N MET A 1 9.84 -0.35 -1.39
CA MET A 1 9.51 -1.72 -0.91
C MET A 1 8.72 -1.63 0.40
N SER A 2 7.47 -1.14 0.36
CA SER A 2 6.63 -0.90 1.56
C SER A 2 5.74 -2.08 1.94
N ASN A 3 5.46 -3.01 1.03
CA ASN A 3 4.51 -4.11 1.26
C ASN A 3 5.06 -5.29 2.08
N ILE A 4 6.36 -5.34 2.40
CA ILE A 4 6.94 -6.47 3.14
C ILE A 4 6.43 -6.49 4.59
N PRO A 5 6.54 -5.40 5.38
CA PRO A 5 5.99 -5.35 6.74
C PRO A 5 4.48 -5.61 6.77
N GLU A 6 3.73 -5.01 5.84
CA GLU A 6 2.28 -5.14 5.74
C GLU A 6 1.85 -6.58 5.39
N GLY A 7 2.58 -7.22 4.48
CA GLY A 7 2.32 -8.61 4.11
C GLY A 7 2.61 -9.60 5.25
N LEU A 8 3.62 -9.32 6.08
CA LEU A 8 3.88 -10.07 7.30
C LEU A 8 2.75 -9.88 8.33
N SER A 9 2.37 -8.63 8.61
CA SER A 9 1.29 -8.33 9.57
C SER A 9 -0.05 -8.97 9.17
N SER A 10 -0.44 -8.80 7.90
CA SER A 10 -1.65 -9.41 7.33
C SER A 10 -1.63 -10.95 7.42
N THR A 11 -0.49 -11.57 7.11
CA THR A 11 -0.32 -13.03 7.23
C THR A 11 -0.45 -13.50 8.68
N VAL A 12 0.15 -12.79 9.63
CA VAL A 12 0.02 -13.10 11.07
C VAL A 12 -1.42 -12.95 11.53
N GLY A 13 -2.13 -11.90 11.10
CA GLY A 13 -3.55 -11.70 11.38
C GLY A 13 -4.43 -12.84 10.86
N LEU A 14 -4.21 -13.28 9.62
CA LEU A 14 -4.93 -14.43 9.04
C LEU A 14 -4.66 -15.74 9.79
N GLN A 15 -3.43 -15.96 10.24
CA GLN A 15 -3.09 -17.13 11.06
C GLN A 15 -3.77 -17.09 12.43
N ARG A 16 -3.82 -15.93 13.08
CA ARG A 16 -4.57 -15.73 14.34
C ARG A 16 -6.06 -16.02 14.17
N ASN A 17 -6.61 -15.70 12.99
CA ASN A 17 -7.97 -16.03 12.59
C ASN A 17 -8.16 -17.50 12.13
N LYS A 18 -7.19 -18.38 12.37
CA LYS A 18 -7.21 -19.82 12.08
C LYS A 18 -7.38 -20.18 10.59
N TYR A 19 -6.94 -19.30 9.67
CA TYR A 19 -6.88 -19.63 8.25
C TYR A 19 -5.80 -20.70 8.00
N SER A 20 -6.08 -21.64 7.09
CA SER A 20 -5.09 -22.64 6.69
C SER A 20 -3.97 -22.01 5.86
N ARG A 21 -2.74 -22.54 6.00
CA ARG A 21 -1.56 -22.05 5.25
C ARG A 21 -1.80 -22.01 3.74
N SER A 22 -2.47 -23.03 3.19
CA SER A 22 -2.81 -23.10 1.77
C SER A 22 -3.75 -21.97 1.33
N ARG A 23 -4.73 -21.57 2.18
CA ARG A 23 -5.60 -20.44 1.88
C ARG A 23 -4.84 -19.11 1.88
N ILE A 24 -3.95 -18.91 2.84
CA ILE A 24 -3.12 -17.71 2.92
C ILE A 24 -2.23 -17.57 1.68
N ILE A 25 -1.58 -18.67 1.25
CA ILE A 25 -0.77 -18.68 0.03
C ILE A 25 -1.62 -18.40 -1.21
N LEU A 26 -2.81 -18.99 -1.32
CA LEU A 26 -3.73 -18.72 -2.44
C LEU A 26 -4.18 -17.26 -2.48
N LEU A 27 -4.44 -16.64 -1.32
CA LEU A 27 -4.77 -15.21 -1.25
C LEU A 27 -3.61 -14.35 -1.76
N TRP A 28 -2.38 -14.62 -1.31
CA TRP A 28 -1.20 -13.89 -1.78
C TRP A 28 -0.91 -14.10 -3.26
N LEU A 29 -1.08 -15.31 -3.78
CA LEU A 29 -1.01 -15.58 -5.22
C LEU A 29 -2.08 -14.81 -5.98
N GLY A 30 -3.30 -14.73 -5.45
CA GLY A 30 -4.38 -13.92 -6.02
C GLY A 30 -4.00 -12.45 -6.11
N VAL A 31 -3.51 -11.86 -5.01
CA VAL A 31 -3.01 -10.48 -4.98
C VAL A 31 -1.90 -10.28 -6.02
N LEU A 32 -0.91 -11.16 -6.06
CA LEU A 32 0.19 -11.09 -7.02
C LEU A 32 -0.30 -11.10 -8.47
N ILE A 33 -1.19 -12.03 -8.83
CA ILE A 33 -1.72 -12.15 -10.19
C ILE A 33 -2.55 -10.93 -10.56
N ILE A 34 -3.45 -10.48 -9.67
CA ILE A 34 -4.30 -9.31 -9.93
C ILE A 34 -3.45 -8.05 -10.08
N SER A 35 -2.46 -7.84 -9.21
CA SER A 35 -1.54 -6.70 -9.31
C SER A 35 -0.71 -6.75 -10.60
N ALA A 36 -0.22 -7.92 -10.99
CA ALA A 36 0.54 -8.08 -12.24
C ALA A 36 -0.33 -7.78 -13.47
N LEU A 37 -1.57 -8.26 -13.51
CA LEU A 37 -2.51 -7.97 -14.59
C LEU A 37 -2.91 -6.49 -14.64
N ALA A 38 -3.14 -5.87 -13.47
CA ALA A 38 -3.44 -4.45 -13.38
C ALA A 38 -2.26 -3.59 -13.87
N ALA A 39 -1.03 -3.94 -13.48
CA ALA A 39 0.18 -3.26 -13.95
C ALA A 39 0.40 -3.44 -15.45
N LEU A 40 0.18 -4.65 -15.98
CA LEU A 40 0.28 -4.92 -17.42
C LEU A 40 -0.77 -4.14 -18.21
N GLY A 41 -2.02 -4.14 -17.75
CA GLY A 41 -3.08 -3.30 -18.34
C GLY A 41 -2.70 -1.83 -18.29
N GLY A 42 -2.18 -1.37 -17.15
CA GLY A 42 -1.70 -0.01 -16.99
C GLY A 42 -0.65 0.36 -18.04
N TYR A 43 0.36 -0.48 -18.19
CA TYR A 43 1.41 -0.31 -19.19
C TYR A 43 0.87 -0.23 -20.63
N LEU A 44 0.00 -1.17 -21.02
CA LEU A 44 -0.52 -1.25 -22.39
C LEU A 44 -1.49 -0.10 -22.75
N PHE A 45 -2.29 0.36 -21.79
CA PHE A 45 -3.38 1.32 -22.04
C PHE A 45 -3.01 2.77 -21.71
N LEU A 46 -2.08 3.02 -20.79
CA LEU A 46 -1.73 4.39 -20.38
C LEU A 46 -0.59 5.03 -21.18
N GLU A 47 0.21 4.26 -21.93
CA GLU A 47 1.37 4.80 -22.67
C GLU A 47 0.99 5.83 -23.76
N GLN A 48 -0.25 5.77 -24.27
CA GLN A 48 -0.74 6.66 -25.32
C GLN A 48 -1.61 7.82 -24.80
N LEU A 49 -1.75 7.97 -23.48
CA LEU A 49 -2.60 9.01 -22.89
C LEU A 49 -1.90 10.38 -22.84
N PRO A 50 -2.66 11.48 -22.98
CA PRO A 50 -2.13 12.82 -22.73
C PRO A 50 -1.66 13.00 -21.28
N ASP A 51 -0.64 13.85 -21.08
CA ASP A 51 -0.03 14.12 -19.77
C ASP A 51 -1.05 14.55 -18.71
N GLU A 52 -2.09 15.30 -19.09
CA GLU A 52 -3.17 15.73 -18.21
C GLU A 52 -3.92 14.54 -17.58
N MET A 53 -4.14 13.48 -18.36
CA MET A 53 -4.82 12.28 -17.88
C MET A 53 -3.90 11.46 -16.97
N ALA A 54 -2.61 11.39 -17.29
CA ALA A 54 -1.62 10.75 -16.43
C ALA A 54 -1.54 11.45 -15.06
N ALA A 55 -1.55 12.79 -15.05
CA ALA A 55 -1.58 13.59 -13.83
C ALA A 55 -2.87 13.37 -13.02
N ALA A 56 -4.03 13.30 -13.68
CA ALA A 56 -5.31 13.01 -13.03
C ALA A 56 -5.33 11.62 -12.38
N ILE A 57 -4.81 10.60 -13.08
CA ILE A 57 -4.70 9.23 -12.55
C ILE A 57 -3.71 9.17 -11.38
N GLY A 58 -2.57 9.85 -11.49
CA GLY A 58 -1.60 9.97 -10.40
C GLY A 58 -2.19 10.64 -9.16
N ALA A 59 -2.94 11.74 -9.35
CA ALA A 59 -3.63 12.43 -8.26
C ALA A 59 -4.70 11.54 -7.61
N PHE A 60 -5.47 10.81 -8.42
CA PHE A 60 -6.46 9.85 -7.93
C PHE A 60 -5.79 8.71 -7.12
N ALA A 61 -4.71 8.14 -7.64
CA ALA A 61 -3.95 7.10 -6.95
C ALA A 61 -3.37 7.60 -5.62
N GLY A 62 -2.78 8.80 -5.61
CA GLY A 62 -2.28 9.45 -4.40
C GLY A 62 -3.38 9.66 -3.36
N GLY A 63 -4.55 10.14 -3.79
CA GLY A 63 -5.73 10.25 -2.92
C GLY A 63 -6.20 8.92 -2.34
N GLY A 64 -6.15 7.85 -3.13
CA GLY A 64 -6.45 6.48 -2.68
C GLY A 64 -5.50 5.99 -1.58
N ILE A 65 -4.21 6.26 -1.70
CA ILE A 65 -3.22 5.93 -0.65
C ILE A 65 -3.51 6.71 0.64
N ILE A 66 -3.82 8.01 0.55
CA ILE A 66 -4.19 8.81 1.73
C ILE A 66 -5.46 8.27 2.39
N ALA A 67 -6.49 7.94 1.60
CA ALA A 67 -7.72 7.36 2.13
C ALA A 67 -7.46 6.02 2.84
N MET A 68 -6.64 5.14 2.25
CA MET A 68 -6.24 3.88 2.86
C MET A 68 -5.56 4.10 4.22
N ILE A 69 -4.52 4.95 4.26
CA ILE A 69 -3.77 5.23 5.49
C ILE A 69 -4.69 5.79 6.58
N CYS A 70 -5.52 6.78 6.25
CA CYS A 70 -6.44 7.41 7.20
C CYS A 70 -7.50 6.44 7.73
N SER A 71 -7.96 5.49 6.91
CA SER A 71 -9.05 4.60 7.27
C SER A 71 -8.70 3.55 8.33
N THR A 72 -7.46 3.07 8.34
CA THR A 72 -7.08 1.90 9.15
C THR A 72 -5.66 1.97 9.69
N MET A 73 -4.67 2.26 8.84
CA MET A 73 -3.25 2.18 9.25
C MET A 73 -2.86 3.26 10.26
N MET A 74 -3.32 4.50 10.09
CA MET A 74 -3.01 5.60 11.01
C MET A 74 -3.70 5.43 12.38
N PRO A 75 -5.00 5.07 12.46
CA PRO A 75 -5.64 4.71 13.72
C PRO A 75 -4.94 3.55 14.44
N GLU A 76 -4.71 2.42 13.75
CA GLU A 76 -4.11 1.21 14.35
C GLU A 76 -2.69 1.49 14.87
N ALA A 77 -1.87 2.19 14.07
CA ALA A 77 -0.52 2.56 14.50
C ALA A 77 -0.55 3.47 15.73
N PHE A 78 -1.47 4.42 15.81
CA PHE A 78 -1.61 5.28 16.99
C PHE A 78 -2.09 4.51 18.23
N GLU A 79 -3.01 3.56 18.07
CA GLU A 79 -3.47 2.71 19.16
C GLU A 79 -2.35 1.83 19.74
N GLU A 80 -1.50 1.25 18.88
CA GLU A 80 -0.39 0.38 19.31
C GLU A 80 0.85 1.15 19.78
N GLY A 81 1.21 2.24 19.11
CA GLY A 81 2.46 2.97 19.32
C GLY A 81 2.32 4.31 20.04
N GLY A 82 1.11 4.84 20.18
CA GLY A 82 0.85 6.12 20.84
C GLY A 82 1.41 7.34 20.08
N PRO A 83 1.59 8.48 20.77
CA PRO A 83 1.93 9.77 20.13
C PRO A 83 3.25 9.80 19.35
N VAL A 84 4.21 8.93 19.66
CA VAL A 84 5.52 8.90 18.97
C VAL A 84 5.38 8.52 17.49
N VAL A 85 4.30 7.83 17.13
CA VAL A 85 4.01 7.40 15.75
C VAL A 85 3.90 8.59 14.80
N GLY A 86 3.27 9.68 15.24
CA GLY A 86 3.19 10.91 14.42
C GLY A 86 4.57 11.49 14.13
N PHE A 87 5.48 11.49 15.13
CA PHE A 87 6.85 11.95 14.95
C PHE A 87 7.61 11.05 13.98
N ILE A 88 7.57 9.72 14.17
CA ILE A 88 8.25 8.77 13.26
C ILE A 88 7.69 8.85 11.84
N ALA A 89 6.37 8.97 11.67
CA ALA A 89 5.74 9.13 10.36
C ALA A 89 6.22 10.41 9.66
N SER A 90 6.30 11.54 10.39
CA SER A 90 6.82 12.80 9.84
C SER A 90 8.30 12.71 9.44
N MET A 91 9.13 12.01 10.24
CA MET A 91 10.53 11.76 9.90
C MET A 91 10.66 10.88 8.66
N GLY A 92 9.84 9.83 8.54
CA GLY A 92 9.79 8.98 7.34
C GLY A 92 9.43 9.79 6.08
N LEU A 93 8.44 10.68 6.17
CA LEU A 93 8.09 11.59 5.08
C LEU A 93 9.25 12.52 4.72
N LEU A 94 9.90 13.16 5.70
CA LEU A 94 11.06 14.01 5.45
C LEU A 94 12.19 13.25 4.75
N VAL A 95 12.51 12.03 5.20
CA VAL A 95 13.53 11.20 4.57
C VAL A 95 13.14 10.84 3.14
N SER A 96 11.86 10.50 2.89
CA SER A 96 11.38 10.24 1.52
C SER A 96 11.57 11.46 0.63
N LEU A 97 11.17 12.65 1.09
CA LEU A 97 11.32 13.90 0.33
C LEU A 97 12.78 14.20 0.03
N LEU A 98 13.69 13.96 0.98
CA LEU A 98 15.13 14.12 0.77
C LEU A 98 15.73 13.11 -0.22
N LEU A 99 15.12 11.93 -0.36
CA LEU A 99 15.53 10.91 -1.33
C LEU A 99 14.94 11.15 -2.73
N ASP A 100 13.77 11.78 -2.81
CA ASP A 100 13.11 12.16 -4.06
C ASP A 100 13.71 13.42 -4.72
N LEU A 101 14.49 14.20 -3.96
CA LEU A 101 15.25 15.39 -4.39
C LEU A 101 16.54 15.01 -5.13
#